data_AF-A0A024UVJ5-F1
#
_entry.id   AF-A0A024UVJ5-F1
#
_cell.length_a   1.000
_cell.length_b   1.000
_cell.length_c   1.000
_cell.angle_alpha   90.00
_cell.angle_beta   90.00
_cell.angle_gamma   90.00
#
_symmetry.space_group_name_H-M   'P 1'
#
loop_
_entity.id
_entity.type
_entity.pdbx_description
1 polymer ?
#
loop_
_entity_poly.entity_id
_entity_poly.type
_entity_poly.pdbx_seq_one_letter_code
_entity_poly.pdbx_strand_id
1 'polypeptide(L)'
;MDNQTEEKTYVGFAPASDGDFIDDDIDNLRLQLDEVEQELRQAAKYGLHLVAKNSDLIQSMERIHIAHEMAVSELKGEITTLERLLHAMQLDRDAWKRRCHTTEEALDRLQQDRDHAPSHSKGADTHQLIQSRNTQAEVDRLTSALHDATVALQDAMATAVEKDAVIHRLQSTKRDMLDIIQQMKCAAANDASVRKALASKNATLHSRLAAAMAKVEMYHEAFQERLADEDRLRNTIEELTLELQTQGDHVEAKSNLMHSMMVKCNRLERELEALVGRDSTSLPQNNAGVENKDDYATPMLSTEDRTALASFDRLENFFKLTALGIILDHGAHDKLLQGSSRHTIQAWFREAMANDVPYHQWHRWLTIRIAAASPHDGFRFFRPRKSLSVEIPPPSSSPSSLASAISDFFDKYKRKSDPTVPE
;
A
#
# COMPACT_ATOMS: atom_id res chain seq x y z
N MET A 1 -14.76 45.51 -27.13
CA MET A 1 -16.19 45.84 -26.97
C MET A 1 -16.55 45.53 -25.53
N ASP A 2 -17.21 46.50 -24.92
CA ASP A 2 -17.94 46.49 -23.66
C ASP A 2 -17.13 46.48 -22.35
N ASN A 3 -16.65 47.69 -22.05
CA ASN A 3 -16.66 48.27 -20.71
C ASN A 3 -18.12 48.42 -20.23
N GLN A 4 -18.45 47.87 -19.07
CA GLN A 4 -19.52 48.42 -18.23
C GLN A 4 -18.97 48.68 -16.84
N THR A 5 -18.84 49.97 -16.56
CA THR A 5 -18.59 50.62 -15.29
C THR A 5 -19.88 50.60 -14.46
N GLU A 6 -19.86 49.93 -13.31
CA GLU A 6 -20.84 50.19 -12.25
C GLU A 6 -20.21 51.06 -11.17
N GLU A 7 -20.66 52.31 -11.20
CA GLU A 7 -20.48 53.36 -10.22
C GLU A 7 -21.24 52.98 -8.93
N LYS A 8 -20.52 52.71 -7.84
CA LYS A 8 -21.11 52.61 -6.49
C LYS A 8 -20.62 53.76 -5.60
N THR A 9 -21.54 54.69 -5.45
CA THR A 9 -21.77 55.67 -4.40
C THR A 9 -20.86 55.57 -3.17
N TYR A 10 -20.03 56.61 -3.03
CA TYR A 10 -19.19 56.94 -1.89
C TYR A 10 -20.06 57.33 -0.68
N VAL A 11 -20.03 56.53 0.39
CA VAL A 11 -20.53 56.91 1.73
C VAL A 11 -19.30 57.08 2.62
N GLY A 12 -19.12 58.31 3.10
CA GLY A 12 -17.92 58.74 3.82
C GLY A 12 -17.68 57.96 5.11
N PHE A 13 -16.44 57.48 5.25
CA PHE A 13 -15.87 57.09 6.53
C PHE A 13 -14.98 58.23 7.05
N ALA A 14 -15.19 58.58 8.32
CA ALA A 14 -14.35 59.50 9.07
C ALA A 14 -12.92 58.94 9.22
N PRO A 15 -11.89 59.80 9.32
CA PRO A 15 -10.50 59.34 9.36
C PRO A 15 -10.17 58.85 10.77
N ALA A 16 -10.07 57.53 10.94
CA ALA A 16 -9.47 56.92 12.10
C ALA A 16 -8.06 56.44 11.72
N SER A 17 -7.05 57.22 12.16
CA SER A 17 -5.64 56.85 12.30
C SER A 17 -5.09 55.80 11.31
N ASP A 18 -4.73 56.28 10.12
CA ASP A 18 -3.93 55.55 9.13
C ASP A 18 -2.50 55.33 9.63
N GLY A 19 -2.04 54.08 9.65
CA GLY A 19 -0.64 53.73 9.90
C GLY A 19 -0.40 52.25 10.10
N ASP A 20 -0.85 51.69 11.23
CA ASP A 20 -0.36 50.38 11.69
C ASP A 20 -1.24 49.17 11.29
N PHE A 21 -2.52 49.36 10.98
CA PHE A 21 -3.43 48.22 10.73
C PHE A 21 -3.34 47.62 9.32
N ILE A 22 -2.84 48.37 8.33
CA ILE A 22 -2.78 47.92 6.93
C ILE A 22 -1.55 47.03 6.71
N ASP A 23 -0.46 47.25 7.44
CA ASP A 23 0.77 46.47 7.30
C ASP A 23 0.62 45.04 7.86
N ASP A 24 -0.09 44.85 8.98
CA ASP A 24 -0.33 43.52 9.57
C ASP A 24 -1.16 42.60 8.64
N ASP A 25 -2.16 43.15 7.95
CA ASP A 25 -2.96 42.39 6.98
C ASP A 25 -2.16 42.08 5.70
N ILE A 26 -1.28 42.99 5.26
CA ILE A 26 -0.38 42.76 4.13
C ILE A 26 0.65 41.67 4.46
N ASP A 27 1.21 41.67 5.66
CA ASP A 27 2.19 40.67 6.08
C ASP A 27 1.56 39.29 6.29
N ASN A 28 0.31 39.22 6.78
CA ASN A 28 -0.45 37.97 6.85
C ASN A 28 -0.74 37.40 5.44
N LEU A 29 -1.15 38.25 4.49
CA LEU A 29 -1.37 37.84 3.10
C LEU A 29 -0.07 37.37 2.42
N ARG A 30 1.08 37.99 2.74
CA ARG A 30 2.39 37.55 2.26
C ARG A 30 2.77 36.18 2.81
N LEU A 31 2.53 35.94 4.10
CA LEU A 31 2.82 34.65 4.72
C LEU A 31 1.96 33.54 4.10
N GLN A 32 0.67 33.79 3.87
CA GLN A 32 -0.22 32.84 3.19
C GLN A 32 0.21 32.59 1.74
N LEU A 33 0.67 33.62 1.03
CA LEU A 33 1.19 33.48 -0.32
C LEU A 33 2.46 32.59 -0.34
N ASP A 34 3.38 32.81 0.60
CA ASP A 34 4.60 32.00 0.73
C ASP A 34 4.30 30.53 1.05
N GLU A 35 3.31 30.28 1.92
CA GLU A 35 2.85 28.94 2.26
C GLU A 35 2.25 28.23 1.03
N VAL A 36 1.35 28.89 0.31
CA VAL A 36 0.75 28.36 -0.93
C VAL A 36 1.83 28.14 -2.01
N GLU A 37 2.79 29.05 -2.16
CA GLU A 37 3.91 28.86 -3.09
C GLU A 37 4.77 27.66 -2.72
N GLN A 38 5.01 27.43 -1.43
CA GLN A 38 5.77 26.29 -0.95
C GLN A 38 5.03 24.97 -1.20
N GLU A 39 3.74 24.92 -0.92
CA GLU A 39 2.89 23.78 -1.24
C GLU A 39 2.86 23.49 -2.75
N LEU A 40 2.71 24.53 -3.57
CA LEU A 40 2.74 24.41 -5.03
C LEU A 40 4.08 23.86 -5.52
N ARG A 41 5.20 24.34 -4.97
CA ARG A 41 6.54 23.81 -5.29
C ARG A 41 6.69 22.35 -4.87
N GLN A 42 6.13 21.96 -3.72
CA GLN A 42 6.16 20.58 -3.25
C GLN A 42 5.30 19.66 -4.13
N ALA A 43 4.10 20.11 -4.49
CA ALA A 43 3.21 19.40 -5.42
C ALA A 43 3.87 19.22 -6.80
N ALA A 44 4.52 20.26 -7.31
CA ALA A 44 5.26 20.19 -8.57
C ALA A 44 6.43 19.19 -8.51
N LYS A 45 7.20 19.18 -7.40
CA LYS A 45 8.27 18.18 -7.18
C LYS A 45 7.73 16.76 -7.13
N TYR A 46 6.61 16.53 -6.44
CA TYR A 46 5.97 15.23 -6.39
C TYR A 46 5.43 14.82 -7.77
N GLY A 47 4.79 15.74 -8.49
CA GLY A 47 4.32 15.51 -9.86
C GLY A 47 5.46 15.12 -10.80
N LEU A 48 6.60 15.82 -10.73
CA LEU A 48 7.79 15.48 -11.53
C LEU A 48 8.34 14.09 -11.18
N HIS A 49 8.36 13.73 -9.89
CA HIS A 49 8.75 12.38 -9.46
C HIS A 49 7.81 11.31 -10.03
N LEU A 50 6.49 11.58 -10.02
CA LEU A 50 5.49 10.66 -10.58
C LEU A 50 5.67 10.48 -12.09
N VAL A 51 5.96 11.56 -12.81
CA VAL A 51 6.26 11.52 -14.25
C VAL A 51 7.51 10.69 -14.53
N ALA A 52 8.58 10.86 -13.74
CA ALA A 52 9.78 10.05 -13.87
C ALA A 52 9.50 8.56 -13.62
N LYS A 53 8.73 8.24 -12.57
CA LYS A 53 8.31 6.85 -12.29
C LYS A 53 7.45 6.25 -13.38
N ASN A 54 6.54 7.03 -13.97
CA ASN A 54 5.77 6.59 -15.13
C ASN A 54 6.66 6.34 -16.35
N SER A 55 7.68 7.18 -16.58
CA SER A 55 8.65 6.96 -17.65
C SER A 55 9.43 5.65 -17.44
N ASP A 56 9.92 5.39 -16.22
CA ASP A 56 10.59 4.13 -15.87
C ASP A 56 9.69 2.91 -16.11
N LEU A 57 8.40 3.03 -15.74
CA LEU A 57 7.40 1.98 -15.93
C LEU A 57 7.14 1.70 -17.41
N ILE A 58 6.99 2.75 -18.22
CA ILE A 58 6.80 2.64 -19.68
C ILE A 58 8.01 1.93 -20.30
N GLN A 59 9.24 2.35 -19.97
CA GLN A 59 10.46 1.69 -20.44
C GLN A 59 10.56 0.22 -19.99
N SER A 60 10.10 -0.09 -18.77
CA SER A 60 10.04 -1.48 -18.30
C SER A 60 9.01 -2.29 -19.09
N MET A 61 7.86 -1.70 -19.40
CA MET A 61 6.79 -2.35 -20.16
C MET A 61 7.25 -2.62 -21.60
N GLU A 62 7.90 -1.66 -22.25
CA GLU A 62 8.47 -1.82 -23.59
C GLU A 62 9.53 -2.92 -23.64
N ARG A 63 10.43 -3.00 -22.65
CA ARG A 63 11.42 -4.08 -22.57
C ARG A 63 10.78 -5.45 -22.45
N ILE A 64 9.74 -5.58 -21.62
CA ILE A 64 8.99 -6.83 -21.48
C ILE A 64 8.25 -7.18 -22.79
N HIS A 65 7.69 -6.19 -23.46
CA HIS A 65 7.00 -6.37 -24.73
C HIS A 65 7.95 -6.89 -25.81
N ILE A 66 9.13 -6.27 -25.97
CA ILE A 66 10.16 -6.72 -26.92
C ILE A 66 10.59 -8.15 -26.60
N ALA A 67 10.86 -8.47 -25.32
CA ALA A 67 11.25 -9.82 -24.92
C ALA A 67 10.16 -10.86 -25.24
N HIS A 68 8.88 -10.49 -25.07
CA HIS A 68 7.76 -11.33 -25.44
C HIS A 68 7.68 -11.55 -26.96
N GLU A 69 7.80 -10.50 -27.77
CA GLU A 69 7.80 -10.60 -29.23
C GLU A 69 8.96 -11.44 -29.76
N MET A 70 10.15 -11.33 -29.16
CA MET A 70 11.30 -12.16 -29.47
C MET A 70 11.00 -13.64 -29.19
N ALA A 71 10.50 -13.97 -27.99
CA ALA A 71 10.15 -15.35 -27.63
C ALA A 71 9.06 -15.93 -28.54
N VAL A 72 8.05 -15.12 -28.91
CA VAL A 72 7.01 -15.54 -29.87
C VAL A 72 7.61 -15.82 -31.24
N SER A 73 8.58 -15.01 -31.69
CA SER A 73 9.25 -15.20 -32.97
C SER A 73 10.14 -16.44 -32.98
N GLU A 74 10.85 -16.71 -31.88
CA GLU A 74 11.65 -17.93 -31.68
C GLU A 74 10.76 -19.18 -31.71
N LEU A 75 9.68 -19.20 -30.93
CA LEU A 75 8.72 -20.31 -30.92
C LEU A 75 8.08 -20.54 -32.29
N LYS A 76 7.72 -19.47 -33.02
CA LYS A 76 7.26 -19.60 -34.41
C LYS A 76 8.34 -20.23 -35.29
N GLY A 77 9.60 -19.80 -35.14
CA GLY A 77 10.74 -20.40 -35.83
C GLY A 77 10.84 -21.91 -35.55
N GLU A 78 10.82 -22.30 -34.28
CA GLU A 78 10.87 -23.70 -33.85
C GLU A 78 9.70 -24.51 -34.44
N ILE A 79 8.46 -24.00 -34.38
CA ILE A 79 7.30 -24.64 -34.99
C ILE A 79 7.55 -24.91 -36.48
N THR A 80 8.01 -23.92 -37.25
CA THR A 80 8.28 -24.14 -38.68
C THR A 80 9.40 -25.16 -38.93
N THR A 81 10.38 -25.26 -38.03
CA THR A 81 11.44 -26.29 -38.15
C THR A 81 10.89 -27.68 -37.85
N LEU A 82 10.05 -27.82 -36.83
CA LEU A 82 9.40 -29.07 -36.46
C LEU A 82 8.42 -29.53 -37.56
N GLU A 83 7.67 -28.60 -38.17
CA GLU A 83 6.80 -28.89 -39.31
C GLU A 83 7.62 -29.43 -40.50
N ARG A 84 8.77 -28.82 -40.80
CA ARG A 84 9.69 -29.30 -41.85
C ARG A 84 10.24 -30.70 -41.53
N LEU A 85 10.65 -30.95 -40.29
CA LEU A 85 11.11 -32.27 -39.86
C LEU A 85 10.01 -33.33 -39.94
N LEU A 86 8.80 -32.98 -39.53
CA LEU A 86 7.63 -33.86 -39.63
C LEU A 86 7.33 -34.21 -41.09
N HIS A 87 7.37 -33.24 -42.00
CA HIS A 87 7.21 -33.49 -43.43
C HIS A 87 8.32 -34.39 -43.99
N ALA A 88 9.59 -34.17 -43.61
CA ALA A 88 10.71 -35.03 -44.02
C ALA A 88 10.52 -36.48 -43.54
N MET A 89 10.15 -36.68 -42.28
CA MET A 89 9.86 -38.00 -41.71
C MET A 89 8.68 -38.70 -42.39
N GLN A 90 7.65 -37.94 -42.80
CA GLN A 90 6.53 -38.48 -43.58
C GLN A 90 6.99 -38.97 -44.96
N LEU A 91 7.82 -38.19 -45.66
CA LEU A 91 8.40 -38.61 -46.94
C LEU A 91 9.25 -39.87 -46.80
N ASP A 92 10.08 -39.96 -45.76
CA ASP A 92 10.92 -41.14 -45.50
C ASP A 92 10.08 -42.37 -45.20
N ARG A 93 9.04 -42.23 -44.37
CA ARG A 93 8.08 -43.31 -44.10
C ARG A 93 7.41 -43.79 -45.39
N ASP A 94 6.98 -42.87 -46.25
CA ASP A 94 6.29 -43.23 -47.49
C ASP A 94 7.27 -43.81 -48.55
N ALA A 95 8.55 -43.44 -48.51
CA ALA A 95 9.61 -44.08 -49.26
C ALA A 95 9.88 -45.51 -48.76
N TRP A 96 9.94 -45.71 -47.45
CA TRP A 96 10.07 -47.03 -46.84
C TRP A 96 8.90 -47.94 -47.16
N LYS A 97 7.66 -47.44 -47.07
CA LYS A 97 6.48 -48.18 -47.50
C LYS A 97 6.63 -48.65 -48.94
N ARG A 98 7.00 -47.77 -49.87
CA ARG A 98 7.23 -48.16 -51.28
C ARG A 98 8.30 -49.25 -51.42
N ARG A 99 9.41 -49.16 -50.68
CA ARG A 99 10.45 -50.21 -50.68
C ARG A 99 9.92 -51.54 -50.18
N CYS A 100 9.15 -51.55 -49.09
CA CYS A 100 8.51 -52.76 -48.57
C CYS A 100 7.59 -53.41 -49.61
N HIS A 101 6.73 -52.63 -50.28
CA HIS A 101 5.87 -53.15 -51.34
C HIS A 101 6.69 -53.75 -52.49
N THR A 102 7.77 -53.08 -52.92
CA THR A 102 8.64 -53.65 -53.98
C THR A 102 9.35 -54.93 -53.55
N THR A 103 9.71 -55.08 -52.27
CA THR A 103 10.30 -56.32 -51.76
C THR A 103 9.28 -57.43 -51.61
N GLU A 104 8.04 -57.10 -51.23
CA GLU A 104 6.91 -58.05 -51.17
C GLU A 104 6.60 -58.58 -52.59
N GLU A 105 6.49 -57.69 -53.58
CA GLU A 105 6.30 -58.09 -54.98
C GLU A 105 7.46 -58.95 -55.51
N ALA A 106 8.71 -58.68 -55.11
CA ALA A 106 9.86 -59.49 -55.49
C ALA A 106 9.84 -60.87 -54.82
N LEU A 107 9.39 -60.95 -53.57
CA LEU A 107 9.21 -62.21 -52.84
C LEU A 107 8.14 -63.07 -53.51
N ASP A 108 7.01 -62.47 -53.87
CA ASP A 108 5.91 -63.17 -54.56
C ASP A 108 6.39 -63.75 -55.91
N ARG A 109 7.20 -63.00 -56.67
CA ARG A 109 7.83 -63.50 -57.90
C ARG A 109 8.77 -64.66 -57.65
N LEU A 110 9.65 -64.56 -56.66
CA LEU A 110 10.57 -65.66 -56.31
C LEU A 110 9.84 -66.91 -55.82
N GLN A 111 8.73 -66.73 -55.11
CA GLN A 111 7.89 -67.83 -54.66
C GLN A 111 7.19 -68.50 -55.84
N GLN A 112 6.68 -67.70 -56.79
CA GLN A 112 6.15 -68.19 -58.05
C GLN A 112 7.23 -68.95 -58.85
N ASP A 113 8.45 -68.41 -58.96
CA ASP A 113 9.57 -69.08 -59.66
C ASP A 113 9.99 -70.39 -58.98
N ARG A 114 9.97 -70.45 -57.64
CA ARG A 114 10.24 -71.67 -56.86
C ARG A 114 9.21 -72.76 -57.13
N ASP A 115 7.93 -72.41 -57.23
CA ASP A 115 6.85 -73.35 -57.53
C ASP A 115 6.92 -73.87 -58.98
N HIS A 116 7.65 -73.19 -59.88
CA HIS A 116 7.83 -73.56 -61.28
C HIS A 116 9.20 -74.18 -61.61
N ALA A 117 10.12 -74.30 -60.64
CA ALA A 117 11.45 -74.87 -60.87
C ALA A 117 11.44 -76.43 -60.88
N PRO A 118 11.92 -77.10 -61.94
CA PRO A 118 12.03 -78.55 -61.94
C PRO A 118 13.18 -79.04 -61.04
N SER A 119 12.86 -79.99 -60.16
CA SER A 119 13.78 -80.72 -59.29
C SER A 119 14.85 -81.47 -60.10
N HIS A 120 16.07 -80.91 -60.17
CA HIS A 120 17.27 -81.65 -60.59
C HIS A 120 18.26 -81.78 -59.43
N SER A 121 18.16 -82.90 -58.71
CA SER A 121 19.28 -83.46 -57.96
C SER A 121 19.78 -84.70 -58.72
N LYS A 122 21.04 -84.67 -59.15
CA LYS A 122 21.77 -85.87 -59.62
C LYS A 122 22.99 -86.02 -58.73
N GLY A 123 22.98 -87.07 -57.90
CA GLY A 123 24.15 -87.58 -57.21
C GLY A 123 25.10 -88.26 -58.20
N ALA A 124 26.39 -88.17 -57.91
CA ALA A 124 27.44 -88.86 -58.66
C ALA A 124 28.38 -89.54 -57.67
N ASP A 125 28.27 -90.87 -57.57
CA ASP A 125 29.29 -91.74 -57.00
C ASP A 125 30.29 -92.10 -58.10
N THR A 126 31.59 -91.95 -57.83
CA THR A 126 32.64 -92.70 -58.55
C THR A 126 33.77 -93.06 -57.60
N HIS A 127 33.96 -94.37 -57.43
CA HIS A 127 35.01 -94.98 -56.60
C HIS A 127 36.16 -95.46 -57.50
N GLN A 128 37.39 -95.30 -56.98
CA GLN A 128 38.60 -96.10 -57.23
C GLN A 128 39.30 -95.97 -58.59
N LEU A 129 40.54 -95.43 -58.59
CA LEU A 129 41.75 -96.14 -59.01
C LEU A 129 43.02 -95.27 -58.77
N ILE A 130 44.17 -95.92 -58.53
CA ILE A 130 45.57 -95.42 -58.68
C ILE A 130 46.33 -95.10 -57.38
N GLN A 131 46.70 -96.18 -56.71
CA GLN A 131 47.70 -96.28 -55.63
C GLN A 131 49.14 -96.08 -56.17
N SER A 132 49.43 -94.92 -56.78
CA SER A 132 50.81 -94.39 -56.96
C SER A 132 50.84 -92.90 -57.32
N ARG A 133 49.68 -92.32 -57.66
CA ARG A 133 49.40 -90.87 -57.74
C ARG A 133 49.05 -90.27 -56.37
N ASN A 134 48.96 -91.13 -55.35
CA ASN A 134 48.46 -90.81 -54.00
C ASN A 134 49.36 -89.87 -53.20
N THR A 135 50.67 -89.86 -53.37
CA THR A 135 51.54 -88.99 -52.56
C THR A 135 51.49 -87.54 -53.05
N GLN A 136 51.53 -87.31 -54.37
CA GLN A 136 51.39 -85.96 -54.93
C GLN A 136 49.96 -85.42 -54.79
N ALA A 137 48.94 -86.26 -55.06
CA ALA A 137 47.55 -85.86 -54.84
C ALA A 137 47.25 -85.59 -53.36
N GLU A 138 47.89 -86.31 -52.43
CA GLU A 138 47.76 -86.02 -50.99
C GLU A 138 48.51 -84.74 -50.61
N VAL A 139 49.68 -84.46 -51.19
CA VAL A 139 50.38 -83.18 -50.98
C VAL A 139 49.57 -82.00 -51.53
N ASP A 140 48.99 -82.13 -52.73
CA ASP A 140 48.14 -81.10 -53.32
C ASP A 140 46.87 -80.92 -52.47
N ARG A 141 46.28 -82.02 -51.95
CA ARG A 141 45.13 -81.99 -51.04
C ARG A 141 45.47 -81.31 -49.71
N LEU A 142 46.62 -81.61 -49.11
CA LEU A 142 47.09 -80.98 -47.88
C LEU A 142 47.44 -79.50 -48.10
N THR A 143 47.95 -79.13 -49.27
CA THR A 143 48.26 -77.75 -49.64
C THR A 143 46.97 -76.93 -49.82
N SER A 144 45.96 -77.50 -50.49
CA SER A 144 44.63 -76.89 -50.58
C SER A 144 43.97 -76.79 -49.20
N ALA A 145 44.04 -77.83 -48.37
CA ALA A 145 43.49 -77.80 -47.01
C ALA A 145 44.20 -76.76 -46.12
N LEU A 146 45.51 -76.57 -46.29
CA LEU A 146 46.27 -75.53 -45.61
C LEU A 146 45.87 -74.13 -46.10
N HIS A 147 45.64 -73.96 -47.41
CA HIS A 147 45.13 -72.71 -47.97
C HIS A 147 43.74 -72.39 -47.44
N ASP A 148 42.82 -73.37 -47.46
CA ASP A 148 41.46 -73.24 -46.93
C ASP A 148 41.48 -72.92 -45.43
N ALA A 149 42.35 -73.57 -44.65
CA ALA A 149 42.54 -73.27 -43.23
C ALA A 149 43.11 -71.85 -43.00
N THR A 150 43.98 -71.37 -43.88
CA THR A 150 44.55 -70.03 -43.82
C THR A 150 43.50 -68.97 -44.15
N VAL A 151 42.67 -69.21 -45.17
CA VAL A 151 41.54 -68.34 -45.53
C VAL A 151 40.51 -68.33 -44.40
N ALA A 152 40.15 -69.50 -43.86
CA ALA A 152 39.22 -69.59 -42.73
C ALA A 152 39.75 -68.86 -41.48
N LEU A 153 41.06 -68.89 -41.23
CA LEU A 153 41.70 -68.13 -40.15
C LEU A 153 41.63 -66.62 -40.41
N GLN A 154 41.89 -66.18 -41.65
CA GLN A 154 41.78 -64.77 -42.03
C GLN A 154 40.35 -64.24 -41.89
N ASP A 155 39.35 -65.03 -42.32
CA ASP A 155 37.93 -64.71 -42.16
C ASP A 155 37.52 -64.69 -40.67
N ALA A 156 38.02 -65.64 -39.87
CA ALA A 156 37.81 -65.65 -38.43
C ALA A 156 38.43 -64.42 -37.73
N MET A 157 39.61 -63.97 -38.17
CA MET A 157 40.25 -62.76 -37.66
C MET A 157 39.47 -61.50 -38.08
N ALA A 158 39.02 -61.42 -39.34
CA ALA A 158 38.22 -60.30 -39.82
C ALA A 158 36.88 -60.18 -39.06
N THR A 159 36.18 -61.30 -38.84
CA THR A 159 34.94 -61.34 -38.07
C THR A 159 35.16 -61.03 -36.58
N ALA A 160 36.31 -61.38 -36.01
CA ALA A 160 36.67 -60.99 -34.64
C ALA A 160 36.86 -59.47 -34.50
N VAL A 161 37.59 -58.84 -35.42
CA VAL A 161 37.78 -57.38 -35.45
C VAL A 161 36.44 -56.64 -35.62
N GLU A 162 35.55 -57.15 -36.46
CA GLU A 162 34.22 -56.57 -36.63
C GLU A 162 33.38 -56.67 -35.35
N LYS A 163 33.44 -57.81 -34.63
CA LYS A 163 32.77 -57.96 -33.33
C LYS A 163 33.31 -56.98 -32.30
N ASP A 164 34.63 -56.78 -32.22
CA ASP A 164 35.24 -55.81 -31.31
C ASP A 164 34.82 -54.37 -31.63
N ALA A 165 34.73 -54.02 -32.92
CA ALA A 165 34.21 -52.72 -33.35
C ALA A 165 32.75 -52.52 -32.94
N VAL A 166 31.90 -53.55 -33.05
CA VAL A 166 30.51 -53.52 -32.58
C VAL A 166 30.44 -53.37 -31.06
N ILE A 167 31.27 -54.11 -30.30
CA ILE A 167 31.33 -53.99 -28.84
C ILE A 167 31.69 -52.57 -28.42
N HIS A 168 32.69 -51.96 -29.06
CA HIS A 168 33.06 -50.57 -28.76
C HIS A 168 31.95 -49.57 -29.07
N ARG A 169 31.23 -49.75 -30.19
CA ARG A 169 30.04 -48.93 -30.51
C ARG A 169 28.97 -49.08 -29.45
N LEU A 170 28.64 -50.31 -29.04
CA LEU A 170 27.66 -50.58 -27.99
C LEU A 170 28.08 -50.01 -26.62
N GLN A 171 29.36 -50.06 -26.30
CA GLN A 171 29.88 -49.45 -25.07
C GLN A 171 29.82 -47.92 -25.12
N SER A 172 30.03 -47.31 -26.28
CA SER A 172 29.86 -45.87 -26.46
C SER A 172 28.41 -45.46 -26.32
N THR A 173 27.49 -46.10 -27.04
CA THR A 173 26.06 -45.78 -26.97
C THR A 173 25.50 -46.00 -25.56
N LYS A 174 25.99 -47.02 -24.82
CA LYS A 174 25.65 -47.20 -23.40
C LYS A 174 26.09 -46.01 -22.55
N ARG A 175 27.30 -45.48 -22.75
CA ARG A 175 27.79 -44.29 -22.03
C ARG A 175 26.92 -43.07 -22.36
N ASP A 176 26.68 -42.83 -23.65
CA ASP A 176 25.86 -41.70 -24.10
C ASP A 176 24.44 -41.77 -23.54
N MET A 177 23.82 -42.96 -23.49
CA MET A 177 22.51 -43.16 -22.87
C MET A 177 22.52 -42.85 -21.37
N LEU A 178 23.57 -43.24 -20.64
CA LEU A 178 23.68 -42.94 -19.21
C LEU A 178 23.86 -41.44 -18.97
N ASP A 179 24.63 -40.75 -19.81
CA ASP A 179 24.82 -39.31 -19.73
C ASP A 179 23.51 -38.57 -20.01
N ILE A 180 22.73 -38.98 -21.02
CA ILE A 180 21.40 -38.43 -21.31
C ILE A 180 20.47 -38.65 -20.11
N ILE A 181 20.42 -39.85 -19.53
CA ILE A 181 19.60 -40.14 -18.34
C ILE A 181 20.00 -39.23 -17.18
N GLN A 182 21.29 -39.00 -16.97
CA GLN A 182 21.79 -38.14 -15.91
C GLN A 182 21.41 -36.67 -16.16
N GLN A 183 21.53 -36.18 -17.40
CA GLN A 183 21.08 -34.84 -17.76
C GLN A 183 19.57 -34.67 -17.56
N MET A 184 18.76 -35.65 -17.96
CA MET A 184 17.31 -35.65 -17.73
C MET A 184 16.97 -35.61 -16.23
N LYS A 185 17.70 -36.36 -15.39
CA LYS A 185 17.51 -36.31 -13.93
C LYS A 185 17.84 -34.93 -13.37
N CYS A 186 18.93 -34.31 -13.79
CA CYS A 186 19.30 -32.96 -13.36
C CYS A 186 18.27 -31.92 -13.83
N ALA A 187 17.80 -32.01 -15.08
CA ALA A 187 16.75 -31.14 -15.60
C ALA A 187 15.45 -31.29 -14.80
N ALA A 188 14.99 -32.53 -14.54
CA ALA A 188 13.80 -32.80 -13.75
C ALA A 188 13.91 -32.27 -12.29
N ALA A 189 15.10 -32.37 -11.69
CA ALA A 189 15.36 -31.83 -10.35
C ALA A 189 15.31 -30.28 -10.33
N ASN A 190 15.88 -29.64 -11.36
CA ASN A 190 15.79 -28.19 -11.53
C ASN A 190 14.34 -27.74 -11.74
N ASP A 191 13.58 -28.42 -12.59
CA ASP A 191 12.16 -28.12 -12.82
C ASP A 191 11.32 -28.27 -11.55
N ALA A 192 11.61 -29.29 -10.73
CA ALA A 192 10.95 -29.47 -9.43
C ALA A 192 11.28 -28.32 -8.46
N SER A 193 12.55 -27.89 -8.43
CA SER A 193 13.00 -26.74 -7.62
C SER A 193 12.32 -25.44 -8.06
N VAL A 194 12.28 -25.16 -9.37
CA VAL A 194 11.61 -23.99 -9.95
C VAL A 194 10.11 -24.00 -9.62
N ARG A 195 9.44 -25.15 -9.78
CA ARG A 195 8.01 -25.29 -9.40
C ARG A 195 7.77 -25.01 -7.93
N LYS A 196 8.63 -25.50 -7.04
CA LYS A 196 8.54 -25.24 -5.59
C LYS A 196 8.76 -23.76 -5.27
N ALA A 197 9.74 -23.11 -5.90
CA ALA A 197 10.00 -21.68 -5.72
C ALA A 197 8.82 -20.83 -6.23
N LEU A 198 8.23 -21.19 -7.37
CA LEU A 198 7.06 -20.53 -7.93
C LEU A 198 5.84 -20.70 -7.01
N ALA A 199 5.58 -21.91 -6.50
CA ALA A 199 4.50 -22.16 -5.55
C ALA A 199 4.67 -21.34 -4.26
N SER A 200 5.88 -21.23 -3.74
CA SER A 200 6.19 -20.38 -2.58
C SER A 200 5.92 -18.90 -2.88
N LYS A 201 6.38 -18.38 -4.03
CA LYS A 201 6.08 -17.00 -4.44
C LYS A 201 4.58 -16.77 -4.60
N ASN A 202 3.85 -17.67 -5.25
CA ASN A 202 2.40 -17.57 -5.38
C ASN A 202 1.70 -17.53 -4.02
N ALA A 203 2.10 -18.39 -3.06
CA ALA A 203 1.56 -18.35 -1.71
C ALA A 203 1.82 -16.99 -1.01
N THR A 204 3.03 -16.42 -1.17
CA THR A 204 3.32 -15.08 -0.61
C THR A 204 2.49 -13.97 -1.27
N LEU A 205 2.26 -14.04 -2.58
CA LEU A 205 1.44 -13.06 -3.29
C LEU A 205 -0.03 -13.16 -2.87
N HIS A 206 -0.58 -14.38 -2.74
CA HIS A 206 -1.93 -14.58 -2.23
C HIS A 206 -2.09 -14.07 -0.80
N SER A 207 -1.11 -14.31 0.07
CA SER A 207 -1.13 -13.76 1.44
C SER A 207 -1.10 -12.22 1.44
N ARG A 208 -0.28 -11.60 0.58
CA ARG A 208 -0.24 -10.14 0.43
C ARG A 208 -1.54 -9.57 -0.14
N LEU A 209 -2.16 -10.26 -1.09
CA LEU A 209 -3.45 -9.88 -1.66
C LEU A 209 -4.55 -9.95 -0.59
N ALA A 210 -4.62 -11.04 0.17
CA ALA A 210 -5.57 -11.17 1.27
C ALA A 210 -5.38 -10.07 2.33
N ALA A 211 -4.14 -9.75 2.69
CA ALA A 211 -3.85 -8.66 3.62
C ALA A 211 -4.23 -7.27 3.06
N ALA A 212 -4.09 -7.06 1.74
CA ALA A 212 -4.53 -5.83 1.09
C ALA A 212 -6.06 -5.72 1.05
N MET A 213 -6.76 -6.81 0.74
CA MET A 213 -8.23 -6.87 0.76
C MET A 213 -8.77 -6.56 2.17
N ALA A 214 -8.20 -7.16 3.22
CA ALA A 214 -8.59 -6.88 4.59
C ALA A 214 -8.39 -5.39 4.96
N LYS A 215 -7.32 -4.74 4.48
CA LYS A 215 -7.13 -3.30 4.68
C LYS A 215 -8.18 -2.47 3.95
N VAL A 216 -8.55 -2.85 2.72
CA VAL A 216 -9.61 -2.16 1.97
C VAL A 216 -10.94 -2.29 2.69
N GLU A 217 -11.27 -3.48 3.20
CA GLU A 217 -12.47 -3.71 4.03
C GLU A 217 -12.46 -2.82 5.28
N MET A 218 -11.34 -2.76 6.01
CA MET A 218 -11.21 -1.85 7.17
C MET A 218 -11.42 -0.37 6.79
N TYR A 219 -10.84 0.09 5.68
CA TYR A 219 -11.05 1.46 5.22
C TYR A 219 -12.49 1.71 4.77
N HIS A 220 -13.13 0.71 4.19
CA HIS A 220 -14.54 0.79 3.79
C HIS A 220 -15.45 0.90 5.02
N GLU A 221 -15.22 0.09 6.05
CA GLU A 221 -15.95 0.16 7.32
C GLU A 221 -15.77 1.52 8.00
N ALA A 222 -14.53 2.01 8.11
CA ALA A 222 -14.24 3.34 8.69
C ALA A 222 -14.88 4.48 7.89
N PHE A 223 -14.97 4.35 6.56
CA PHE A 223 -15.65 5.31 5.71
C PHE A 223 -17.16 5.29 5.92
N GLN A 224 -17.77 4.12 6.07
CA GLN A 224 -19.19 4.00 6.40
C GLN A 224 -19.52 4.58 7.78
N GLU A 225 -18.67 4.35 8.78
CA GLU A 225 -18.83 4.96 10.10
C GLU A 225 -18.79 6.49 10.03
N ARG A 226 -17.86 7.05 9.25
CA ARG A 226 -17.79 8.50 9.02
C ARG A 226 -19.06 9.05 8.35
N LEU A 227 -19.60 8.34 7.35
CA LEU A 227 -20.85 8.75 6.71
C LEU A 227 -22.02 8.75 7.70
N ALA A 228 -22.12 7.72 8.55
CA ALA A 228 -23.15 7.66 9.58
C ALA A 228 -23.02 8.79 10.61
N ASP A 229 -21.79 9.17 10.98
CA ASP A 229 -21.54 10.30 11.87
C ASP A 229 -21.83 11.65 11.18
N GLU A 230 -21.55 11.78 9.88
CA GLU A 230 -21.93 12.97 9.11
C GLU A 230 -23.46 13.14 9.08
N ASP A 231 -24.21 12.06 8.83
CA ASP A 231 -25.68 12.08 8.85
C ASP A 231 -26.22 12.46 10.24
N ARG A 232 -25.62 11.94 11.31
CA ARG A 232 -25.98 12.33 12.69
C ARG A 232 -25.75 13.81 12.94
N LEU A 233 -24.59 14.33 12.55
CA LEU A 233 -24.26 15.74 12.71
C LEU A 233 -25.20 16.63 11.90
N ARG A 234 -25.55 16.24 10.67
CA ARG A 234 -26.55 16.95 9.85
C ARG A 234 -27.90 17.01 10.56
N ASN A 235 -28.39 15.90 11.10
CA ASN A 235 -29.63 15.87 11.87
C ASN A 235 -29.58 16.77 13.11
N THR A 236 -28.47 16.77 13.85
CA THR A 236 -28.29 17.66 15.02
C THR A 236 -28.26 19.13 14.62
N ILE A 237 -27.62 19.47 13.50
CA ILE A 237 -27.61 20.85 12.98
C ILE A 237 -29.03 21.27 12.60
N GLU A 238 -29.80 20.41 11.94
CA GLU A 238 -31.20 20.68 11.60
C GLU A 238 -32.06 20.91 12.86
N GLU A 239 -31.91 20.07 13.89
CA GLU A 239 -32.61 20.23 15.17
C GLU A 239 -32.26 21.54 15.88
N LEU A 240 -30.98 21.87 15.98
CA LEU A 240 -30.52 23.13 16.58
C LEU A 240 -30.97 24.36 15.78
N THR A 241 -31.03 24.24 14.45
CA THR A 241 -31.52 25.32 13.58
C THR A 241 -33.01 25.57 13.84
N LEU A 242 -33.81 24.51 13.96
CA LEU A 242 -35.22 24.62 14.34
C LEU A 242 -35.38 25.23 15.74
N GLU A 243 -34.59 24.79 16.73
CA GLU A 243 -34.65 25.34 18.08
C GLU A 243 -34.31 26.84 18.09
N LEU A 244 -33.25 27.26 17.41
CA LEU A 244 -32.89 28.67 17.27
C LEU A 244 -33.98 29.49 16.59
N GLN A 245 -34.63 28.94 15.56
CA GLN A 245 -35.74 29.61 14.89
C GLN A 245 -36.92 29.81 15.85
N THR A 246 -37.31 28.78 16.61
CA THR A 246 -38.38 28.90 17.60
C THR A 246 -38.06 29.89 18.73
N GLN A 247 -36.79 29.93 19.18
CA GLN A 247 -36.34 30.93 20.16
C GLN A 247 -36.36 32.34 19.57
N GLY A 248 -35.95 32.49 18.31
CA GLY A 248 -36.04 33.75 17.55
C GLY A 248 -37.47 34.27 17.48
N ASP A 249 -38.41 33.41 17.05
CA ASP A 249 -39.84 33.72 16.99
C ASP A 249 -40.38 34.15 18.37
N HIS A 250 -39.93 33.49 19.45
CA HIS A 250 -40.34 33.83 20.82
C HIS A 250 -39.80 35.20 21.25
N VAL A 251 -38.54 35.52 20.93
CA VAL A 251 -37.94 36.83 21.22
C VAL A 251 -38.64 37.93 20.41
N GLU A 252 -38.93 37.68 19.14
CA GLU A 252 -39.66 38.62 18.29
C GLU A 252 -41.08 38.87 18.83
N ALA A 253 -41.80 37.82 19.22
CA ALA A 253 -43.11 37.95 19.86
C ALA A 253 -43.05 38.77 21.16
N LYS A 254 -42.02 38.55 21.99
CA LYS A 254 -41.79 39.33 23.22
C LYS A 254 -41.43 40.80 22.93
N SER A 255 -40.62 41.05 21.91
CA SER A 255 -40.27 42.40 21.44
C SER A 255 -41.50 43.15 20.95
N ASN A 256 -42.34 42.50 20.12
CA ASN A 256 -43.60 43.04 19.63
C ASN A 256 -44.58 43.36 20.76
N LEU A 257 -44.66 42.49 21.78
CA LEU A 257 -45.46 42.73 22.98
C LEU A 257 -44.95 43.94 23.77
N MET A 258 -43.63 44.03 23.99
CA MET A 258 -43.02 45.15 24.71
C MET A 258 -43.22 46.47 23.96
N HIS A 259 -43.08 46.48 22.64
CA HIS A 259 -43.36 47.63 21.80
C HIS A 259 -44.84 48.05 21.89
N SER A 260 -45.77 47.09 21.82
CA SER A 260 -47.21 47.36 22.02
C SER A 260 -47.49 47.98 23.39
N MET A 261 -46.86 47.46 24.44
CA MET A 261 -47.02 47.98 25.80
C MET A 261 -46.41 49.38 25.93
N MET A 262 -45.24 49.63 25.36
CA MET A 262 -44.60 50.95 25.33
C MET A 262 -45.49 51.97 24.61
N VAL A 263 -46.10 51.62 23.47
CA VAL A 263 -47.04 52.50 22.76
C VAL A 263 -48.26 52.82 23.63
N LYS A 264 -48.79 51.84 24.38
CA LYS A 264 -49.88 52.06 25.33
C LYS A 264 -49.46 52.95 26.51
N CYS A 265 -48.28 52.73 27.09
CA CYS A 265 -47.72 53.59 28.14
C CYS A 265 -47.53 55.03 27.65
N ASN A 266 -46.89 55.24 26.50
CA ASN A 266 -46.72 56.56 25.90
C ASN A 266 -48.06 57.26 25.62
N ARG A 267 -49.10 56.49 25.27
CA ARG A 267 -50.45 57.02 25.11
C ARG A 267 -51.05 57.44 26.46
N LEU A 268 -50.95 56.60 27.48
CA LEU A 268 -51.43 56.89 28.83
C LEU A 268 -50.67 58.07 29.46
N GLU A 269 -49.37 58.17 29.23
CA GLU A 269 -48.55 59.33 29.63
C GLU A 269 -49.06 60.61 28.97
N ARG A 270 -49.33 60.60 27.66
CA ARG A 270 -49.96 61.75 26.98
C ARG A 270 -51.35 62.09 27.52
N GLU A 271 -52.16 61.08 27.87
CA GLU A 271 -53.47 61.29 28.49
C GLU A 271 -53.34 61.87 29.91
N LEU A 272 -52.33 61.44 30.69
CA LEU A 272 -52.01 61.99 32.01
C LEU A 272 -51.44 63.41 31.93
N GLU A 273 -50.52 63.69 31.02
CA GLU A 273 -50.00 65.03 30.75
C GLU A 273 -51.12 66.01 30.35
N ALA A 274 -52.09 65.55 29.55
CA ALA A 274 -53.27 66.34 29.20
C ALA A 274 -54.19 66.62 30.41
N LEU A 275 -54.21 65.74 31.42
CA LEU A 275 -54.96 65.95 32.66
C LEU A 275 -54.20 66.85 33.64
N VAL A 276 -52.90 66.65 33.84
CA VAL A 276 -52.02 67.48 34.69
C VAL A 276 -51.87 68.89 34.12
N GLY A 277 -51.78 69.03 32.79
CA GLY A 277 -51.80 70.32 32.10
C GLY A 277 -53.13 71.06 32.25
N ARG A 278 -54.22 70.35 32.57
CA ARG A 278 -55.53 70.94 32.86
C ARG A 278 -55.62 71.46 34.29
N ASP A 279 -55.03 70.75 35.24
CA ASP A 279 -54.96 71.16 36.66
C ASP A 279 -53.91 72.27 36.92
N SER A 280 -52.95 72.46 36.00
CA SER A 280 -51.93 73.51 36.09
C SER A 280 -52.40 74.90 35.60
N THR A 281 -53.67 75.06 35.22
CA THR A 281 -54.20 76.33 34.68
C THR A 281 -54.72 77.30 35.75
N SER A 282 -54.40 77.08 37.02
CA SER A 282 -54.67 78.04 38.08
C SER A 282 -53.55 78.07 39.12
N LEU A 283 -52.54 78.93 38.91
CA LEU A 283 -52.00 79.90 39.88
C LEU A 283 -50.66 80.49 39.37
N PRO A 284 -50.33 81.76 39.68
CA PRO A 284 -49.17 82.45 39.14
C PRO A 284 -47.92 82.32 40.03
N GLN A 285 -46.76 82.25 39.35
CA GLN A 285 -45.51 83.00 39.61
C GLN A 285 -44.88 82.91 41.03
N ASN A 286 -43.71 82.26 41.15
CA ASN A 286 -42.46 82.88 41.66
C ASN A 286 -41.27 81.91 41.78
N ASN A 287 -40.09 82.47 41.48
CA ASN A 287 -38.70 82.07 41.78
C ASN A 287 -38.46 80.90 42.75
N ALA A 288 -37.60 79.96 42.36
CA ALA A 288 -36.29 79.69 42.99
C ALA A 288 -35.71 78.39 42.42
N GLY A 289 -34.40 78.36 42.21
CA GLY A 289 -33.70 77.12 41.89
C GLY A 289 -33.89 76.08 42.98
N VAL A 290 -33.74 74.82 42.58
CA VAL A 290 -33.07 73.73 43.30
C VAL A 290 -33.15 72.54 42.34
N GLU A 291 -32.01 72.23 41.73
CA GLU A 291 -31.75 70.90 41.21
C GLU A 291 -31.78 69.94 42.41
N ASN A 292 -32.79 69.08 42.47
CA ASN A 292 -32.73 67.84 43.22
C ASN A 292 -33.46 66.80 42.37
N LYS A 293 -32.67 66.10 41.56
CA LYS A 293 -33.11 64.93 40.82
C LYS A 293 -32.69 63.74 41.68
N ASP A 294 -33.68 63.17 42.35
CA ASP A 294 -33.52 62.08 43.30
C ASP A 294 -32.77 60.88 42.71
N ASP A 295 -31.86 60.39 43.54
CA ASP A 295 -31.14 59.13 43.45
C ASP A 295 -32.10 57.95 43.19
N TYR A 296 -32.01 57.36 42.00
CA TYR A 296 -32.20 55.92 41.85
C TYR A 296 -30.82 55.28 41.72
N ALA A 297 -30.17 55.15 42.87
CA ALA A 297 -29.01 54.29 43.04
C ALA A 297 -29.43 52.84 42.77
N THR A 298 -29.11 52.38 41.56
CA THR A 298 -28.89 50.97 41.26
C THR A 298 -27.89 50.44 42.29
N PRO A 299 -28.08 49.27 42.91
CA PRO A 299 -27.20 48.81 43.98
C PRO A 299 -25.78 48.67 43.43
N MET A 300 -24.88 49.58 43.81
CA MET A 300 -23.46 49.45 43.56
C MET A 300 -22.98 48.23 44.35
N LEU A 301 -22.63 47.15 43.63
CA LEU A 301 -21.82 46.07 44.18
C LEU A 301 -20.61 46.69 44.87
N SER A 302 -20.33 46.23 46.10
CA SER A 302 -19.25 46.76 46.91
C SER A 302 -17.91 46.62 46.20
N THR A 303 -16.96 47.52 46.48
CA THR A 303 -15.61 47.47 45.92
C THR A 303 -14.92 46.12 46.22
N GLU A 304 -15.30 45.48 47.32
CA GLU A 304 -14.85 44.14 47.72
C GLU A 304 -15.38 43.06 46.77
N ASP A 305 -16.68 43.11 46.42
CA ASP A 305 -17.27 42.18 45.44
C ASP A 305 -16.64 42.33 44.05
N ARG A 306 -16.29 43.55 43.65
CA ARG A 306 -15.58 43.81 42.37
C ARG A 306 -14.19 43.20 42.35
N THR A 307 -13.46 43.24 43.47
CA THR A 307 -12.13 42.61 43.58
C THR A 307 -12.20 41.08 43.66
N ALA A 308 -13.23 40.53 44.31
CA ALA A 308 -13.47 39.10 44.38
C ALA A 308 -13.80 38.51 43.00
N LEU A 309 -14.69 39.17 42.24
CA LEU A 309 -15.01 38.81 40.86
C LEU A 309 -13.77 38.85 39.95
N ALA A 310 -12.95 39.90 40.05
CA ALA A 310 -11.72 40.00 39.28
C ALA A 310 -10.67 38.92 39.66
N SER A 311 -10.65 38.47 40.91
CA SER A 311 -9.77 37.37 41.36
C SER A 311 -10.25 36.01 40.84
N PHE A 312 -11.57 35.82 40.77
CA PHE A 312 -12.21 34.62 40.23
C PHE A 312 -11.97 34.50 38.72
N ASP A 313 -12.09 35.59 37.97
CA ASP A 313 -11.83 35.61 36.52
C ASP A 313 -10.36 35.29 36.19
N ARG A 314 -9.42 35.78 37.00
CA ARG A 314 -7.99 35.44 36.86
C ARG A 314 -7.75 33.94 37.10
N LEU A 315 -8.43 33.37 38.08
CA LEU A 315 -8.32 31.97 38.43
C LEU A 315 -8.89 31.07 37.31
N GLU A 316 -10.03 31.46 36.74
CA GLU A 316 -10.64 30.79 35.58
C GLU A 316 -9.72 30.85 34.35
N ASN A 317 -9.11 32.01 34.08
CA ASN A 317 -8.17 32.18 32.98
C ASN A 317 -6.90 31.34 33.17
N PHE A 318 -6.35 31.28 34.39
CA PHE A 318 -5.22 30.41 34.71
C PHE A 318 -5.54 28.93 34.50
N PHE A 319 -6.73 28.49 34.92
CA PHE A 319 -7.18 27.11 34.71
C PHE A 319 -7.30 26.78 33.22
N LYS A 320 -7.92 27.67 32.43
CA LYS A 320 -8.07 27.51 30.98
C LYS A 320 -6.73 27.42 30.28
N LEU A 321 -5.79 28.33 30.59
CA LEU A 321 -4.45 28.33 30.01
C LEU A 321 -3.67 27.07 30.37
N THR A 322 -3.81 26.57 31.61
CA THR A 322 -3.20 25.31 32.03
C THR A 322 -3.75 24.12 31.25
N ALA A 323 -5.08 24.07 31.05
CA ALA A 323 -5.72 23.02 30.26
C ALA A 323 -5.27 23.06 28.78
N LEU A 324 -5.23 24.25 28.18
CA LEU A 324 -4.76 24.47 26.81
C LEU A 324 -3.30 24.07 26.64
N GLY A 325 -2.42 24.44 27.58
CA GLY A 325 -1.00 24.05 27.55
C GLY A 325 -0.82 22.53 27.56
N ILE A 326 -1.59 21.83 28.39
CA ILE A 326 -1.55 20.35 28.42
C ILE A 326 -2.06 19.76 27.10
N ILE A 327 -3.15 20.28 26.53
CA ILE A 327 -3.68 19.80 25.23
C ILE A 327 -2.65 20.02 24.10
N LEU A 328 -1.96 21.17 24.13
CA LEU A 328 -0.90 21.55 23.19
C LEU A 328 0.32 20.63 23.27
N ASP A 329 0.82 20.41 24.47
CA ASP A 329 2.02 19.59 24.69
C ASP A 329 1.80 18.10 24.34
N HIS A 330 0.55 17.63 24.33
CA HIS A 330 0.23 16.20 24.18
C HIS A 330 -0.31 15.83 22.78
N GLY A 331 -0.31 16.78 21.83
CA GLY A 331 -0.72 16.52 20.44
C GLY A 331 -2.19 16.13 20.27
N ALA A 332 -3.05 16.45 21.24
CA ALA A 332 -4.47 16.07 21.25
C ALA A 332 -5.40 17.06 20.52
N HIS A 333 -4.83 17.84 19.60
CA HIS A 333 -5.48 18.93 18.86
C HIS A 333 -6.71 18.48 18.10
N ASP A 334 -6.59 17.37 17.38
CA ASP A 334 -7.61 16.94 16.42
C ASP A 334 -8.90 16.43 17.07
N LYS A 335 -8.84 16.03 18.36
CA LYS A 335 -9.99 15.44 19.08
C LYS A 335 -10.55 16.35 20.17
N LEU A 336 -9.70 17.17 20.81
CA LEU A 336 -10.11 18.01 21.93
C LEU A 336 -10.31 19.48 21.56
N LEU A 337 -9.97 19.96 20.36
CA LEU A 337 -10.18 21.37 19.95
C LEU A 337 -11.35 21.60 18.97
N GLN A 338 -12.09 20.57 18.56
CA GLN A 338 -13.31 20.75 17.76
C GLN A 338 -14.45 21.29 18.63
N GLY A 339 -14.75 22.60 18.56
CA GLY A 339 -15.99 23.29 19.00
C GLY A 339 -16.42 23.21 20.49
N SER A 340 -16.39 22.03 21.09
CA SER A 340 -16.82 21.68 22.46
C SER A 340 -15.72 21.86 23.52
N SER A 341 -14.47 22.04 23.09
CA SER A 341 -13.28 22.17 23.96
C SER A 341 -13.42 23.22 25.05
N ARG A 342 -13.90 24.41 24.69
CA ARG A 342 -14.09 25.55 25.58
C ARG A 342 -15.18 25.28 26.62
N HIS A 343 -16.26 24.62 26.21
CA HIS A 343 -17.35 24.22 27.08
C HIS A 343 -16.93 23.10 28.04
N THR A 344 -16.11 22.15 27.58
CA THR A 344 -15.58 21.05 28.39
C THR A 344 -14.58 21.57 29.43
N ILE A 345 -13.66 22.44 29.03
CA ILE A 345 -12.71 23.09 29.96
C ILE A 345 -13.46 23.92 31.00
N GLN A 346 -14.52 24.63 30.59
CA GLN A 346 -15.34 25.39 31.52
C GLN A 346 -16.15 24.49 32.48
N ALA A 347 -16.63 23.34 32.01
CA ALA A 347 -17.28 22.34 32.86
C ALA A 347 -16.30 21.75 33.88
N TRP A 348 -15.06 21.44 33.46
CA TRP A 348 -13.99 20.98 34.34
C TRP A 348 -13.57 22.04 35.36
N PHE A 349 -13.59 23.33 35.00
CA PHE A 349 -13.35 24.41 35.95
C PHE A 349 -14.42 24.45 37.05
N ARG A 350 -15.70 24.37 36.66
CA ARG A 350 -16.82 24.29 37.62
C ARG A 350 -16.70 23.05 38.52
N GLU A 351 -16.30 21.93 37.96
CA GLU A 351 -16.09 20.68 38.70
C GLU A 351 -14.88 20.75 39.65
N ALA A 352 -13.79 21.39 39.24
CA ALA A 352 -12.62 21.60 40.10
C ALA A 352 -12.95 22.50 41.28
N MET A 353 -13.76 23.54 41.06
CA MET A 353 -14.27 24.42 42.11
C MET A 353 -15.26 23.71 43.03
N ALA A 354 -16.16 22.88 42.49
CA ALA A 354 -17.13 22.13 43.29
C ALA A 354 -16.49 21.01 44.14
N ASN A 355 -15.34 20.49 43.73
CA ASN A 355 -14.59 19.47 44.46
C ASN A 355 -13.44 20.06 45.32
N ASP A 356 -13.39 21.39 45.51
CA ASP A 356 -12.35 22.10 46.25
C ASP A 356 -10.92 21.68 45.87
N VAL A 357 -10.67 21.45 44.58
CA VAL A 357 -9.33 21.04 44.12
C VAL A 357 -8.40 22.23 44.27
N PRO A 358 -7.29 22.13 45.03
CA PRO A 358 -6.36 23.24 45.19
C PRO A 358 -5.70 23.63 43.87
N TYR A 359 -5.48 24.94 43.64
CA TYR A 359 -4.97 25.44 42.36
C TYR A 359 -3.63 24.83 41.92
N HIS A 360 -2.76 24.48 42.87
CA HIS A 360 -1.47 23.83 42.60
C HIS A 360 -1.60 22.37 42.11
N GLN A 361 -2.77 21.76 42.25
CA GLN A 361 -3.05 20.39 41.80
C GLN A 361 -3.77 20.35 40.45
N TRP A 362 -4.22 21.50 39.94
CA TRP A 362 -5.00 21.60 38.71
C TRP A 362 -4.29 21.02 37.50
N HIS A 363 -2.98 21.24 37.37
CA HIS A 363 -2.20 20.65 36.29
C HIS A 363 -2.31 19.12 36.30
N ARG A 364 -2.00 18.46 37.42
CA ARG A 364 -2.06 17.00 37.55
C ARG A 364 -3.49 16.46 37.36
N TRP A 365 -4.46 17.16 37.93
CA TRP A 365 -5.87 16.80 37.84
C TRP A 365 -6.38 16.88 36.38
N LEU A 366 -6.04 17.94 35.66
CA LEU A 366 -6.34 18.13 34.24
C LEU A 366 -5.63 17.10 33.36
N THR A 367 -4.35 16.80 33.61
CA THR A 367 -3.60 15.79 32.84
C THR A 367 -4.28 14.43 32.89
N ILE A 368 -4.79 14.01 34.05
CA ILE A 368 -5.50 12.73 34.20
C ILE A 368 -6.80 12.73 33.39
N ARG A 369 -7.55 13.82 33.42
CA ARG A 369 -8.82 13.93 32.68
C ARG A 369 -8.64 14.03 31.18
N ILE A 370 -7.67 14.82 30.73
CA ILE A 370 -7.33 14.98 29.32
C ILE A 370 -6.82 13.64 28.76
N ALA A 371 -6.02 12.89 29.54
CA ALA A 371 -5.61 11.53 29.18
C ALA A 371 -6.77 10.54 29.15
N ALA A 372 -7.70 10.60 30.11
CA ALA A 372 -8.88 9.73 30.14
C ALA A 372 -9.86 10.01 28.99
N ALA A 373 -9.92 11.26 28.51
CA ALA A 373 -10.74 11.66 27.38
C ALA A 373 -10.17 11.26 26.00
N SER A 374 -8.94 10.70 25.93
CA SER A 374 -8.30 10.24 24.69
C SER A 374 -8.00 8.73 24.73
N PRO A 375 -8.90 7.86 24.25
CA PRO A 375 -8.75 6.40 24.39
C PRO A 375 -7.78 5.75 23.40
N HIS A 376 -7.29 6.47 22.39
CA HIS A 376 -6.42 5.92 21.35
C HIS A 376 -5.21 6.81 21.09
N ASP A 377 -4.06 6.19 21.31
CA ASP A 377 -2.69 6.58 21.02
C ASP A 377 -1.96 7.45 22.08
N GLY A 378 -0.79 6.96 22.51
CA GLY A 378 0.30 7.83 23.00
C GLY A 378 0.42 8.25 24.48
N PHE A 379 -0.55 8.06 25.38
CA PHE A 379 -0.39 8.49 26.79
C PHE A 379 0.53 7.54 27.62
N ARG A 380 1.84 7.56 27.36
CA ARG A 380 2.86 6.73 28.05
C ARG A 380 3.87 7.50 28.92
N PHE A 381 3.52 8.65 29.50
CA PHE A 381 4.47 9.39 30.35
C PHE A 381 4.07 9.60 31.81
N PHE A 382 2.83 9.35 32.22
CA PHE A 382 2.46 9.45 33.64
C PHE A 382 1.54 8.32 34.09
N ARG A 383 2.11 7.12 34.27
CA ARG A 383 1.53 6.15 35.19
C ARG A 383 1.93 6.60 36.60
N PRO A 384 0.99 6.93 37.52
CA PRO A 384 1.34 7.06 38.92
C PRO A 384 2.00 5.74 39.33
N ARG A 385 3.26 5.78 39.79
CA ARG A 385 3.92 4.61 40.37
C ARG A 385 3.05 4.14 41.53
N LYS A 386 2.24 3.10 41.30
CA LYS A 386 1.67 2.30 42.38
C LYS A 386 2.87 1.73 43.13
N SER A 387 2.93 2.10 44.40
CA SER A 387 3.71 1.52 45.50
C SER A 387 4.49 0.26 45.17
N LEU A 388 5.78 0.31 45.48
CA LEU A 388 6.65 -0.85 45.67
C LEU A 388 5.88 -1.99 46.37
N SER A 389 5.65 -3.08 45.66
CA SER A 389 5.54 -4.40 46.26
C SER A 389 6.70 -5.19 45.69
N VAL A 390 7.63 -5.47 46.58
CA VAL A 390 8.81 -6.29 46.37
C VAL A 390 8.33 -7.70 46.07
N GLU A 391 8.62 -8.21 44.88
CA GLU A 391 8.63 -9.65 44.64
C GLU A 391 9.86 -10.01 43.81
N ILE A 392 10.62 -10.94 44.36
CA ILE A 392 11.96 -11.36 43.96
C ILE A 392 11.85 -12.19 42.67
N PRO A 393 12.67 -11.95 41.62
CA PRO A 393 12.68 -12.82 40.45
C PRO A 393 13.60 -14.04 40.67
N PRO A 394 13.22 -15.25 40.23
CA PRO A 394 14.16 -16.36 40.10
C PRO A 394 15.04 -16.21 38.85
N PRO A 395 16.23 -16.85 38.81
CA PRO A 395 17.33 -16.45 37.94
C PRO A 395 17.45 -17.39 36.73
N SER A 396 17.22 -16.89 35.52
CA SER A 396 17.92 -17.37 34.31
C SER A 396 17.47 -16.62 33.06
N SER A 397 18.23 -15.60 32.68
CA SER A 397 18.73 -15.35 31.31
C SER A 397 19.23 -13.92 31.24
N SER A 398 20.53 -13.78 30.99
CA SER A 398 21.26 -12.52 31.01
C SER A 398 20.70 -11.48 30.02
N PRO A 399 20.76 -10.18 30.35
CA PRO A 399 20.35 -9.11 29.48
C PRO A 399 21.35 -8.93 28.32
N SER A 400 20.84 -8.83 27.10
CA SER A 400 21.64 -8.38 25.96
C SER A 400 22.11 -6.94 26.22
N SER A 401 23.40 -6.82 26.54
CA SER A 401 24.05 -5.56 26.83
C SER A 401 24.00 -4.64 25.61
N LEU A 402 23.64 -3.38 25.85
CA LEU A 402 23.69 -2.23 24.93
C LEU A 402 24.94 -2.22 24.03
N ALA A 403 26.06 -2.76 24.51
CA ALA A 403 27.31 -2.91 23.78
C ALA A 403 27.21 -3.78 22.50
N SER A 404 26.32 -4.78 22.49
CA SER A 404 26.10 -5.63 21.30
C SER A 404 25.29 -4.91 20.23
N ALA A 405 24.30 -4.12 20.63
CA ALA A 405 23.51 -3.29 19.72
C ALA A 405 24.34 -2.15 19.11
N ILE A 406 25.31 -1.62 19.86
CA ILE A 406 26.24 -0.59 19.38
C ILE A 406 27.24 -1.20 18.39
N SER A 407 27.72 -2.44 18.60
CA SER A 407 28.65 -3.09 17.66
C SER A 407 28.02 -3.38 16.30
N ASP A 408 26.77 -3.85 16.27
CA ASP A 408 26.02 -4.08 15.02
C ASP A 408 25.76 -2.78 14.23
N PHE A 409 25.68 -1.64 14.92
CA PHE A 409 25.50 -0.34 14.27
C PHE A 409 26.75 0.09 13.49
N PHE A 410 27.95 -0.10 14.04
CA PHE A 410 29.21 0.31 13.39
C PHE A 410 29.62 -0.62 12.24
N ASP A 411 29.32 -1.91 12.31
CA ASP A 411 29.64 -2.86 11.24
C ASP A 411 28.83 -2.62 9.95
N LYS A 412 27.62 -2.05 10.09
CA LYS A 412 26.76 -1.71 8.94
C LYS A 412 27.29 -0.54 8.11
N TYR A 413 28.14 0.31 8.68
CA TYR A 413 28.72 1.48 8.01
C TYR A 413 30.14 1.24 7.47
N LYS A 414 30.80 0.15 7.86
CA LYS A 414 32.18 -0.16 7.41
C LYS A 414 32.27 -0.80 6.02
N ARG A 415 31.17 -1.32 5.46
CA ARG A 415 31.15 -2.01 4.15
C ARG A 415 30.84 -1.14 2.93
N LYS A 416 30.75 0.19 3.09
CA LYS A 416 30.58 1.13 1.97
C LYS A 416 31.82 1.99 1.78
N SER A 417 32.92 1.37 1.38
CA SER A 417 34.06 2.07 0.77
C SER A 417 34.92 1.05 0.04
N ASP A 418 34.63 0.83 -1.24
CA ASP A 418 35.67 0.67 -2.27
C ASP A 418 35.06 0.92 -3.66
N PRO A 419 35.63 1.84 -4.46
CA PRO A 419 35.32 2.00 -5.87
C PRO A 419 36.31 1.18 -6.71
N THR A 420 35.84 0.13 -7.39
CA THR A 420 36.65 -0.56 -8.40
C THR A 420 36.71 0.28 -9.68
N VAL A 421 37.91 0.78 -9.97
CA VAL A 421 38.37 1.37 -11.24
C VAL A 421 38.51 0.25 -12.30
N PRO A 422 38.16 0.48 -13.58
CA PRO A 422 38.31 -0.51 -14.64
C PRO A 422 39.71 -0.46 -15.29
N GLU A 423 40.26 -1.64 -15.59
CA GLU A 423 41.17 -1.88 -16.72
C GLU A 423 40.48 -2.82 -17.71
#